data_AF-A0A8S3SPM8-F1
#
_entry.id   AF-A0A8S3SPM8-F1
#
_cell.length_a   1.000
_cell.length_b   1.000
_cell.length_c   1.000
_cell.angle_alpha   90.00
_cell.angle_beta   90.00
_cell.angle_gamma   90.00
#
_symmetry.space_group_name_H-M   'P 1'
#
loop_
_entity.id
_entity.type
_entity.pdbx_description
1 polymer ?
#
loop_
_entity_poly.entity_id
_entity_poly.type
_entity_poly.pdbx_seq_one_letter_code
_entity_poly.pdbx_strand_id
1 'polypeptide(L)'
;MGVAQENFLREASTPINVDKLEEELSSHPDRNFVLYLCNGLRQGFDCLVQGDISESKECKNNFSARSQVKVVSELIKNECQKGFVHGPFQSLPFANYRVSPLGVAEGKYSGKKRLILDLSSPHDNDNFLSINEMIDKEECSMSYVKIDDAIRIILKLGRNSTLCKYDISDAFKICPYLPSQWPLFCFKWQSFYYYYVRLTFGCRSSPKIFDTISQAICHIAEKNYKIKNILHLLDDFLTIDHPSEDGERSMAIMMTIFKRLNIPIAKHKTEGPVTCLDYDFELYTDAASTIGFGGYFQGKWFSSYWPVNLPTLTENSSMAFLELYPIVVAALLWGHLWPCKKILFWCDNEATVAIVRKGRSKCLEIMKLMRQLTWCAAQFNFHFSAKHVPGHINQISDALSRFQMTRFRKLPPRQSRTLIYAPVCQK
;
A
#
# COMPACT_ATOMS: atom_id res chain seq x y z
N MET A 1 -35.36 28.20 -13.17
CA MET A 1 -33.94 28.15 -13.57
C MET A 1 -32.95 28.49 -12.44
N GLY A 2 -33.36 29.07 -11.30
CA GLY A 2 -32.43 29.43 -10.22
C GLY A 2 -31.99 28.31 -9.25
N VAL A 3 -32.83 27.28 -9.02
CA VAL A 3 -32.56 26.28 -7.94
C VAL A 3 -31.68 25.10 -8.41
N ALA A 4 -31.61 24.83 -9.71
CA ALA A 4 -30.75 23.78 -10.26
C ALA A 4 -29.29 24.24 -10.44
N GLN A 5 -29.05 25.55 -10.56
CA GLN A 5 -27.71 26.13 -10.68
C GLN A 5 -27.03 26.29 -9.31
N GLU A 6 -27.79 26.54 -8.24
CA GLU A 6 -27.23 26.65 -6.88
C GLU A 6 -26.74 25.31 -6.29
N ASN A 7 -27.22 24.16 -6.79
CA ASN A 7 -26.77 22.85 -6.32
C ASN A 7 -25.45 22.36 -6.93
N PHE A 8 -24.98 22.94 -8.04
CA PHE A 8 -23.70 22.57 -8.67
C PHE A 8 -22.47 23.20 -7.97
N LEU A 9 -22.66 24.21 -7.11
CA LEU A 9 -21.57 24.96 -6.47
C LEU A 9 -21.06 24.35 -5.15
N ARG A 10 -21.44 23.10 -4.81
CA ARG A 10 -20.92 22.34 -3.64
C ARG A 10 -19.94 21.21 -4.00
N GLU A 11 -19.34 21.20 -5.18
CA GLU A 11 -18.60 20.01 -5.67
C GLU A 11 -17.08 20.03 -5.36
N ALA A 12 -16.46 21.20 -5.14
CA ALA A 12 -15.07 21.29 -4.64
C ALA A 12 -15.03 21.20 -3.09
N SER A 13 -15.18 20.00 -2.52
CA SER A 13 -15.40 19.83 -1.08
C SER A 13 -14.43 18.87 -0.39
N THR A 14 -13.35 19.32 0.25
CA THR A 14 -12.45 18.38 0.96
C THR A 14 -13.13 17.73 2.19
N PRO A 15 -12.77 16.48 2.57
CA PRO A 15 -13.12 15.97 3.91
C PRO A 15 -12.38 16.72 5.02
N ILE A 16 -11.26 17.39 4.74
CA ILE A 16 -10.45 18.07 5.75
C ILE A 16 -11.23 19.23 6.38
N ASN A 17 -11.19 19.35 7.70
CA ASN A 17 -11.67 20.52 8.41
C ASN A 17 -10.69 21.68 8.21
N VAL A 18 -10.93 22.49 7.18
CA VAL A 18 -10.01 23.57 6.78
C VAL A 18 -9.91 24.66 7.85
N ASP A 19 -10.99 24.97 8.57
CA ASP A 19 -10.97 25.97 9.65
C ASP A 19 -10.02 25.53 10.78
N LYS A 20 -10.07 24.24 11.15
CA LYS A 20 -9.16 23.68 12.15
C LYS A 20 -7.73 23.57 11.64
N LEU A 21 -7.54 23.26 10.36
CA LEU A 21 -6.21 23.26 9.74
C LEU A 21 -5.60 24.67 9.79
N GLU A 22 -6.36 25.68 9.43
CA GLU A 22 -5.92 27.09 9.43
C GLU A 22 -5.61 27.59 10.84
N GLU A 23 -6.39 27.19 11.85
CA GLU A 23 -6.14 27.45 13.27
C GLU A 23 -4.80 26.84 13.72
N GLU A 24 -4.57 25.56 13.41
CA GLU A 24 -3.33 24.85 13.75
C GLU A 24 -2.10 25.43 13.03
N LEU A 25 -2.28 26.01 11.84
CA LEU A 25 -1.24 26.67 11.05
C LEU A 25 -1.11 28.17 11.33
N SER A 26 -1.79 28.70 12.35
CA SER A 26 -1.75 30.14 12.68
C SER A 26 -0.33 30.68 12.92
N SER A 27 0.56 29.86 13.50
CA SER A 27 1.96 30.20 13.79
C SER A 27 2.95 29.84 12.66
N HIS A 28 2.46 29.31 11.53
CA HIS A 28 3.33 28.92 10.41
C HIS A 28 4.05 30.16 9.82
N PRO A 29 5.39 30.11 9.63
CA PRO A 29 6.16 31.27 9.19
C PRO A 29 5.86 31.69 7.74
N ASP A 30 5.59 30.72 6.87
CA ASP A 30 5.17 30.98 5.50
C ASP A 30 3.64 31.09 5.43
N ARG A 31 3.13 32.31 5.39
CA ARG A 31 1.69 32.58 5.27
C ARG A 31 1.16 32.36 3.85
N ASN A 32 2.00 32.47 2.83
CA ASN A 32 1.59 32.21 1.45
C ASN A 32 1.31 30.72 1.26
N PHE A 33 2.14 29.85 1.85
CA PHE A 33 1.89 28.41 1.92
C PHE A 33 0.53 28.09 2.57
N VAL A 34 0.23 28.69 3.73
CA VAL A 34 -1.03 28.45 4.45
C VAL A 34 -2.22 28.93 3.63
N LEU A 35 -2.14 30.13 3.04
CA LEU A 35 -3.19 30.68 2.19
C LEU A 35 -3.42 29.81 0.94
N TYR A 36 -2.35 29.39 0.26
CA TYR A 36 -2.44 28.48 -0.88
C TYR A 36 -3.15 27.17 -0.51
N LEU A 37 -2.74 26.53 0.59
CA LEU A 37 -3.31 25.27 1.05
C LEU A 37 -4.78 25.42 1.44
N CYS A 38 -5.11 26.43 2.25
CA CYS A 38 -6.49 26.62 2.73
C CYS A 38 -7.42 27.03 1.60
N ASN A 39 -7.00 27.94 0.71
CA ASN A 39 -7.80 28.32 -0.46
C ASN A 39 -7.99 27.14 -1.40
N GLY A 40 -6.92 26.37 -1.68
CA GLY A 40 -7.00 25.18 -2.51
C GLY A 40 -7.95 24.11 -1.96
N LEU A 41 -7.99 23.93 -0.64
CA LEU A 41 -8.94 23.01 0.00
C LEU A 41 -10.39 23.50 -0.02
N ARG A 42 -10.62 24.82 0.08
CA ARG A 42 -11.96 25.42 0.09
C ARG A 42 -12.56 25.61 -1.31
N GLN A 43 -11.71 25.96 -2.28
CA GLN A 43 -12.13 26.41 -3.61
C GLN A 43 -11.66 25.48 -4.73
N GLY A 44 -10.70 24.60 -4.46
CA GLY A 44 -10.05 23.73 -5.44
C GLY A 44 -8.64 24.18 -5.78
N PHE A 45 -7.76 23.22 -6.07
CA PHE A 45 -6.38 23.48 -6.47
C PHE A 45 -6.25 23.68 -7.97
N ASP A 46 -5.47 24.69 -8.36
CA ASP A 46 -4.99 24.86 -9.73
C ASP A 46 -3.90 23.82 -10.04
N CYS A 47 -4.05 23.13 -11.16
CA CYS A 47 -3.14 22.09 -11.62
C CYS A 47 -1.98 22.59 -12.47
N LEU A 48 -1.81 23.91 -12.60
CA LEU A 48 -0.72 24.55 -13.34
C LEU A 48 -0.74 24.20 -14.83
N VAL A 49 -1.94 23.96 -15.38
CA VAL A 49 -2.12 23.70 -16.82
C VAL A 49 -2.02 25.04 -17.55
N GLN A 50 -1.04 25.16 -18.44
CA GLN A 50 -0.82 26.35 -19.25
C GLN A 50 -1.62 26.31 -20.54
N GLY A 51 -2.21 27.45 -20.89
CA GLY A 51 -3.00 27.61 -22.11
C GLY A 51 -4.47 27.20 -21.95
N ASP A 52 -5.28 27.64 -22.91
CA ASP A 52 -6.72 27.39 -22.91
C ASP A 52 -7.11 26.25 -23.84
N ILE A 53 -8.19 25.55 -23.49
CA ILE A 53 -8.81 24.55 -24.37
C ILE A 53 -9.83 25.23 -25.30
N SER A 54 -9.36 25.63 -26.48
CA SER A 54 -10.19 26.26 -27.52
C SER A 54 -11.18 25.30 -28.19
N GLU A 55 -10.91 23.99 -28.16
CA GLU A 55 -11.74 22.96 -28.77
C GLU A 55 -11.77 21.68 -27.92
N SER A 56 -12.84 20.89 -28.07
CA SER A 56 -12.98 19.59 -27.43
C SER A 56 -12.15 18.53 -28.15
N LYS A 57 -11.38 17.73 -27.39
CA LYS A 57 -10.61 16.60 -27.93
C LYS A 57 -10.89 15.32 -27.15
N GLU A 58 -10.99 14.20 -27.87
CA GLU A 58 -11.20 12.88 -27.27
C GLU A 58 -10.13 11.88 -27.68
N CYS A 59 -9.56 11.20 -26.68
CA CYS A 59 -8.62 10.10 -26.87
C CYS A 59 -9.28 8.75 -26.54
N LYS A 60 -8.79 7.67 -27.18
CA LYS A 60 -9.30 6.31 -26.96
C LYS A 60 -8.68 5.70 -25.70
N ASN A 61 -9.47 4.96 -24.94
CA ASN A 61 -9.01 4.25 -23.73
C ASN A 61 -7.88 3.24 -23.99
N ASN A 62 -6.97 3.14 -23.03
CA ASN A 62 -5.83 2.23 -23.08
C ASN A 62 -6.29 0.76 -23.10
N PHE A 63 -5.46 -0.11 -23.68
CA PHE A 63 -5.77 -1.54 -23.78
C PHE A 63 -6.00 -2.19 -22.40
N SER A 64 -5.27 -1.72 -21.36
CA SER A 64 -5.41 -2.21 -19.98
C SER A 64 -6.81 -2.00 -19.40
N ALA A 65 -7.49 -0.91 -19.78
CA ALA A 65 -8.89 -0.68 -19.42
C ALA A 65 -9.85 -1.48 -20.30
N ARG A 66 -9.65 -1.47 -21.63
CA ARG A 66 -10.53 -2.18 -22.59
C ARG A 66 -10.59 -3.69 -22.37
N SER A 67 -9.50 -4.30 -21.92
CA SER A 67 -9.42 -5.73 -21.62
C SER A 67 -10.13 -6.14 -20.32
N GLN A 68 -10.51 -5.19 -19.46
CA GLN A 68 -11.03 -5.44 -18.11
C GLN A 68 -12.37 -4.72 -17.86
N VAL A 69 -13.30 -4.84 -18.79
CA VAL A 69 -14.54 -4.04 -18.84
C VAL A 69 -15.34 -4.05 -17.53
N LYS A 70 -15.55 -5.23 -16.94
CA LYS A 70 -16.31 -5.37 -15.69
C LYS A 70 -15.63 -4.69 -14.50
N VAL A 71 -14.31 -4.85 -14.39
CA VAL A 71 -13.51 -4.26 -13.31
C VAL A 71 -13.54 -2.74 -13.39
N VAL A 72 -13.31 -2.18 -14.57
CA VAL A 72 -13.31 -0.73 -14.77
C VAL A 72 -14.67 -0.12 -14.47
N SER A 73 -15.75 -0.76 -14.94
CA SER A 73 -17.13 -0.26 -14.70
C SER A 73 -17.46 -0.23 -13.20
N GLU A 74 -17.04 -1.26 -12.45
CA GLU A 74 -17.23 -1.30 -11.00
C GLU A 74 -16.39 -0.24 -10.28
N LEU A 75 -15.14 -0.02 -10.71
CA LEU A 75 -14.28 1.03 -10.15
C LEU A 75 -14.87 2.43 -10.42
N ILE A 76 -15.36 2.72 -11.62
CA ILE A 76 -16.01 3.99 -11.95
C ILE A 76 -17.24 4.20 -11.08
N LYS A 77 -18.08 3.17 -10.93
CA LYS A 77 -19.25 3.22 -10.06
C LYS A 77 -18.88 3.58 -8.62
N ASN A 78 -17.81 2.98 -8.08
CA ASN A 78 -17.31 3.28 -6.74
C ASN A 78 -16.79 4.73 -6.62
N GLU A 79 -16.06 5.22 -7.63
CA GLU A 79 -15.61 6.63 -7.67
C GLU A 79 -16.79 7.61 -7.71
N CYS A 80 -17.86 7.28 -8.46
CA CYS A 80 -19.08 8.09 -8.51
C CYS A 80 -19.83 8.07 -7.18
N GLN A 81 -19.96 6.91 -6.53
CA GLN A 81 -20.60 6.79 -5.21
C GLN A 81 -19.88 7.59 -4.13
N LYS A 82 -18.55 7.72 -4.23
CA LYS A 82 -17.74 8.54 -3.33
C LYS A 82 -17.75 10.04 -3.69
N GLY A 83 -18.36 10.43 -4.81
CA GLY A 83 -18.36 11.81 -5.28
C GLY A 83 -17.00 12.30 -5.80
N PHE A 84 -16.12 11.39 -6.21
CA PHE A 84 -14.83 11.75 -6.81
C PHE A 84 -14.93 12.00 -8.31
N VAL A 85 -15.92 11.36 -8.94
CA VAL A 85 -16.25 11.42 -10.36
C VAL A 85 -17.72 11.76 -10.51
N HIS A 86 -18.04 12.61 -11.47
CA HIS A 86 -19.42 12.92 -11.85
C HIS A 86 -19.74 12.28 -13.20
N GLY A 87 -20.94 11.71 -13.30
CA GLY A 87 -21.46 10.99 -14.46
C GLY A 87 -22.36 9.83 -14.02
N PRO A 88 -22.83 8.98 -14.94
CA PRO A 88 -22.68 9.08 -16.40
C PRO A 88 -23.45 10.24 -17.01
N PHE A 89 -22.85 10.91 -17.99
CA PHE A 89 -23.51 11.92 -18.83
C PHE A 89 -23.61 11.46 -20.29
N GLN A 90 -24.70 11.80 -20.98
CA GLN A 90 -24.78 11.64 -22.44
C GLN A 90 -23.95 12.69 -23.17
N SER A 91 -23.86 13.89 -22.60
CA SER A 91 -23.04 15.00 -23.07
C SER A 91 -22.49 15.75 -21.86
N LEU A 92 -21.23 16.19 -21.92
CA LEU A 92 -20.62 16.97 -20.83
C LEU A 92 -21.24 18.36 -20.71
N PRO A 93 -21.38 18.90 -19.48
CA PRO A 93 -21.89 20.24 -19.23
C PRO A 93 -20.83 21.34 -19.46
N PHE A 94 -19.92 21.14 -20.41
CA PHE A 94 -18.81 22.04 -20.70
C PHE A 94 -18.79 22.40 -22.18
N ALA A 95 -18.48 23.65 -22.51
CA ALA A 95 -18.38 24.08 -23.91
C ALA A 95 -17.20 23.40 -24.62
N ASN A 96 -16.03 23.41 -23.99
CA ASN A 96 -14.82 22.72 -24.43
C ASN A 96 -14.32 21.80 -23.32
N TYR A 97 -13.81 20.62 -23.68
CA TYR A 97 -13.30 19.64 -22.72
C TYR A 97 -12.22 18.71 -23.29
N ARG A 98 -11.49 18.03 -22.41
CA ARG A 98 -10.47 17.04 -22.76
C ARG A 98 -10.84 15.68 -22.20
N VAL A 99 -11.13 14.73 -23.09
CA VAL A 99 -11.36 13.33 -22.75
C VAL A 99 -10.05 12.56 -22.88
N SER A 100 -9.43 12.27 -21.75
CA SER A 100 -8.21 11.48 -21.66
C SER A 100 -8.50 9.98 -21.53
N PRO A 101 -7.59 9.10 -22.00
CA PRO A 101 -7.76 7.66 -21.88
C PRO A 101 -7.82 7.19 -20.42
N LEU A 102 -8.67 6.22 -20.14
CA LEU A 102 -8.56 5.41 -18.94
C LEU A 102 -7.56 4.26 -19.14
N GLY A 103 -6.76 4.03 -18.11
CA GLY A 103 -5.96 2.82 -17.92
C GLY A 103 -6.29 2.14 -16.58
N VAL A 104 -5.85 0.89 -16.46
CA VAL A 104 -5.85 0.15 -15.18
C VAL A 104 -4.42 -0.18 -14.81
N ALA A 105 -3.99 0.24 -13.62
CA ALA A 105 -2.77 -0.25 -13.01
C ALA A 105 -3.08 -1.24 -11.91
N GLU A 106 -2.22 -2.24 -11.78
CA GLU A 106 -2.30 -3.25 -10.73
C GLU A 106 -1.15 -3.07 -9.74
N GLY A 107 -1.48 -2.97 -8.46
CA GLY A 107 -0.48 -2.86 -7.41
C GLY A 107 0.40 -4.12 -7.39
N LYS A 108 1.70 -3.95 -7.65
CA LYS A 108 2.70 -5.03 -7.80
C LYS A 108 2.63 -6.13 -6.73
N TYR A 109 2.25 -5.77 -5.50
CA TYR A 109 2.20 -6.70 -4.37
C TYR A 109 0.79 -7.00 -3.85
N SER A 110 -0.16 -6.09 -4.03
CA SER A 110 -1.52 -6.25 -3.49
C SER A 110 -2.51 -6.83 -4.49
N GLY A 111 -2.18 -6.85 -5.79
CA GLY A 111 -3.12 -7.17 -6.86
C GLY A 111 -4.28 -6.15 -6.96
N LYS A 112 -4.25 -5.08 -6.17
CA LYS A 112 -5.32 -4.06 -6.15
C LYS A 112 -5.25 -3.27 -7.44
N LYS A 113 -6.34 -3.30 -8.20
CA LYS A 113 -6.50 -2.55 -9.43
C LYS A 113 -6.96 -1.13 -9.15
N ARG A 114 -6.34 -0.16 -9.82
CA ARG A 114 -6.62 1.27 -9.70
C ARG A 114 -6.87 1.85 -11.10
N LEU A 115 -7.84 2.76 -11.20
CA LEU A 115 -8.02 3.56 -12.40
C LEU A 115 -6.90 4.59 -12.49
N ILE A 116 -6.40 4.79 -13.70
CA ILE A 116 -5.46 5.86 -14.05
C ILE A 116 -6.09 6.67 -15.16
N LEU A 117 -6.13 7.99 -14.99
CA LEU A 117 -6.44 8.91 -16.08
C LEU A 117 -5.12 9.24 -16.78
N ASP A 118 -4.96 8.79 -18.01
CA ASP A 118 -3.73 8.98 -18.78
C ASP A 118 -3.66 10.39 -19.34
N LEU A 119 -3.13 11.30 -18.52
CA LEU A 119 -2.97 12.71 -18.86
C LEU A 119 -1.71 13.00 -19.69
N SER A 120 -0.93 11.96 -20.02
CA SER A 120 0.22 12.06 -20.93
C SER A 120 -0.15 11.63 -22.36
N SER A 121 -1.40 11.22 -22.59
CA SER A 121 -1.91 10.90 -23.92
C SER A 121 -2.54 12.13 -24.60
N PRO A 122 -2.43 12.26 -25.94
CA PRO A 122 -1.66 11.39 -26.84
C PRO A 122 -0.15 11.58 -26.67
N HIS A 123 0.60 10.50 -26.84
CA HIS A 123 2.06 10.58 -26.95
C HIS A 123 2.43 10.99 -28.38
N ASP A 124 3.39 11.91 -28.52
CA ASP A 124 4.02 12.25 -29.80
C ASP A 124 3.03 12.70 -30.90
N ASN A 125 2.07 13.57 -30.55
CA ASN A 125 1.13 14.15 -31.51
C ASN A 125 1.37 15.66 -31.68
N ASP A 126 1.95 16.04 -32.82
CA ASP A 126 2.26 17.44 -33.15
C ASP A 126 1.02 18.36 -33.24
N ASN A 127 -0.18 17.79 -33.36
CA ASN A 127 -1.40 18.57 -33.59
C ASN A 127 -2.09 19.03 -32.29
N PHE A 128 -1.88 18.36 -31.16
CA PHE A 128 -2.39 18.84 -29.86
C PHE A 128 -1.66 18.19 -28.69
N LEU A 129 -1.22 19.04 -27.75
CA LEU A 129 -0.53 18.64 -26.52
C LEU A 129 -1.45 17.84 -25.59
N SER A 130 -0.85 16.93 -24.84
CA SER A 130 -1.45 16.29 -23.67
C SER A 130 -1.50 17.25 -22.48
N ILE A 131 -2.36 16.96 -21.50
CA ILE A 131 -2.48 17.81 -20.29
C ILE A 131 -1.15 17.89 -19.54
N ASN A 132 -0.39 16.79 -19.44
CA ASN A 132 0.90 16.78 -18.74
C ASN A 132 2.03 17.49 -19.49
N GLU A 133 1.90 17.73 -20.80
CA GLU A 133 2.84 18.56 -21.57
C GLU A 133 2.54 20.05 -21.42
N MET A 134 1.29 20.40 -21.10
CA MET A 134 0.88 21.76 -20.76
C MET A 134 1.27 22.17 -19.33
N ILE A 135 1.84 21.28 -18.52
CA ILE A 135 2.26 21.56 -17.14
C ILE A 135 3.78 21.61 -17.09
N ASP A 136 4.34 22.71 -16.59
CA ASP A 136 5.78 22.85 -16.42
C ASP A 136 6.32 21.79 -15.45
N LYS A 137 7.33 21.05 -15.93
CA LYS A 137 8.01 20.00 -15.18
C LYS A 137 8.82 20.58 -14.02
N GLU A 138 9.40 21.76 -14.17
CA GLU A 138 10.25 22.37 -13.15
C GLU A 138 9.43 22.81 -11.94
N GLU A 139 8.25 23.39 -12.17
CA GLU A 139 7.32 23.79 -11.11
C GLU A 139 6.82 22.60 -10.27
N CYS A 140 6.71 21.42 -10.89
CA CYS A 140 6.25 20.19 -10.24
C CYS A 140 7.37 19.35 -9.59
N SER A 141 8.63 19.79 -9.65
CA SER A 141 9.76 19.05 -9.08
C SER A 141 9.68 18.96 -7.55
N MET A 142 10.00 17.78 -6.99
CA MET A 142 9.98 17.50 -5.55
C MET A 142 11.14 16.60 -5.12
N SER A 143 11.55 16.74 -3.86
CA SER A 143 12.49 15.83 -3.21
C SER A 143 11.75 15.00 -2.16
N TYR A 144 11.76 13.68 -2.33
CA TYR A 144 11.13 12.75 -1.40
C TYR A 144 12.06 12.36 -0.26
N VAL A 145 11.46 12.11 0.91
CA VAL A 145 12.14 11.41 2.00
C VAL A 145 12.57 10.02 1.51
N LYS A 146 13.78 9.61 1.91
CA LYS A 146 14.35 8.31 1.58
C LYS A 146 14.30 7.40 2.79
N ILE A 147 14.33 6.10 2.54
CA ILE A 147 14.46 5.08 3.59
C ILE A 147 15.71 5.34 4.45
N ASP A 148 16.79 5.84 3.85
CA ASP A 148 18.02 6.20 4.56
C ASP A 148 17.80 7.26 5.64
N ASP A 149 16.83 8.16 5.48
CA ASP A 149 16.48 9.16 6.50
C ASP A 149 15.88 8.48 7.73
N ALA A 150 14.97 7.53 7.53
CA ALA A 150 14.39 6.72 8.60
C ALA A 150 15.46 5.86 9.30
N ILE A 151 16.35 5.22 8.52
CA ILE A 151 17.47 4.42 9.05
C ILE A 151 18.37 5.29 9.92
N ARG A 152 18.74 6.50 9.47
CA ARG A 152 19.57 7.43 10.24
C ARG A 152 18.93 7.82 11.57
N ILE A 153 17.62 8.05 11.60
CA ILE A 153 16.88 8.34 12.85
C ILE A 153 16.91 7.12 13.78
N ILE A 154 16.59 5.93 13.28
CA ILE A 154 16.58 4.69 14.09
C ILE A 154 17.97 4.41 14.69
N LEU A 155 19.03 4.57 13.89
CA LEU A 155 20.41 4.40 14.36
C LEU A 155 20.78 5.41 15.45
N LYS A 156 20.31 6.65 15.33
CA LYS A 156 20.54 7.71 16.32
C LYS A 156 19.79 7.45 17.64
N LEU A 157 18.54 6.99 17.57
CA LEU A 157 17.71 6.72 18.75
C LEU A 157 18.06 5.38 19.42
N GLY A 158 18.63 4.45 18.66
CA GLY A 158 19.16 3.20 19.17
C GLY A 158 18.15 2.05 19.18
N ARG A 159 18.61 0.93 19.73
CA ARG A 159 17.86 -0.33 19.75
C ARG A 159 16.56 -0.19 20.54
N ASN A 160 15.51 -0.84 20.05
CA ASN A 160 14.14 -0.82 20.59
C ASN A 160 13.40 0.50 20.38
N SER A 161 13.85 1.36 19.45
CA SER A 161 13.04 2.50 19.00
C SER A 161 11.70 1.98 18.47
N THR A 162 10.62 2.67 18.82
CA THR A 162 9.28 2.30 18.36
C THR A 162 8.91 3.09 17.13
N LEU A 163 8.25 2.42 16.19
CA LEU A 163 7.80 2.97 14.92
C LEU A 163 6.27 2.92 14.89
N CYS A 164 5.66 4.00 14.38
CA CYS A 164 4.25 4.00 14.01
C CYS A 164 4.10 4.47 12.57
N LYS A 165 3.39 3.68 11.77
CA LYS A 165 3.06 3.95 10.36
C LYS A 165 1.61 4.36 10.23
N TYR A 166 1.35 5.38 9.43
CA TYR A 166 0.01 5.89 9.12
C TYR A 166 -0.14 6.04 7.61
N ASP A 167 -1.33 5.79 7.08
CA ASP A 167 -1.65 5.87 5.65
C ASP A 167 -2.95 6.65 5.48
N ILE A 168 -2.92 7.72 4.67
CA ILE A 168 -4.13 8.48 4.32
C ILE A 168 -4.97 7.68 3.33
N SER A 169 -6.26 7.49 3.64
CA SER A 169 -7.20 6.85 2.72
C SER A 169 -7.56 7.74 1.55
N ASP A 170 -7.72 7.11 0.38
CA ASP A 170 -8.11 7.79 -0.86
C ASP A 170 -7.21 9.02 -1.14
N ALA A 171 -5.89 8.81 -1.03
CA ALA A 171 -4.87 9.80 -1.37
C ALA A 171 -5.12 10.46 -2.74
N PHE A 172 -4.72 11.72 -2.87
CA PHE A 172 -5.13 12.66 -3.93
C PHE A 172 -6.62 13.01 -3.93
N LYS A 173 -7.53 12.07 -3.67
CA LYS A 173 -8.98 12.31 -3.73
C LYS A 173 -9.52 13.23 -2.64
N ILE A 174 -8.76 13.47 -1.58
CA ILE A 174 -9.08 14.48 -0.56
C ILE A 174 -8.89 15.92 -1.06
N CYS A 175 -8.17 16.12 -2.17
CA CYS A 175 -7.90 17.42 -2.75
C CYS A 175 -8.87 17.69 -3.91
N PRO A 176 -9.71 18.74 -3.84
CA PRO A 176 -10.54 19.15 -4.96
C PRO A 176 -9.72 19.81 -6.07
N TYR A 177 -10.12 19.57 -7.33
CA TYR A 177 -9.69 20.42 -8.45
C TYR A 177 -10.43 21.76 -8.40
N LEU A 178 -9.78 22.82 -8.88
CA LEU A 178 -10.47 24.07 -9.18
C LEU A 178 -11.63 23.81 -10.17
N PRO A 179 -12.87 24.27 -9.89
CA PRO A 179 -14.04 23.97 -10.72
C PRO A 179 -13.89 24.36 -12.20
N SER A 180 -13.20 25.46 -12.48
CA SER A 180 -12.90 25.90 -13.84
C SER A 180 -12.02 24.92 -14.62
N GLN A 181 -11.29 24.02 -13.94
CA GLN A 181 -10.40 23.03 -14.55
C GLN A 181 -11.01 21.63 -14.67
N TRP A 182 -12.21 21.36 -14.15
CA TRP A 182 -12.89 20.07 -14.36
C TRP A 182 -13.00 19.65 -15.84
N PRO A 183 -13.23 20.56 -16.81
CA PRO A 183 -13.26 20.18 -18.22
C PRO A 183 -11.95 19.55 -18.74
N LEU A 184 -10.82 19.74 -18.04
CA LEU A 184 -9.52 19.17 -18.40
C LEU A 184 -9.37 17.70 -17.96
N PHE A 185 -10.20 17.24 -17.02
CA PHE A 185 -10.08 15.92 -16.39
C PHE A 185 -11.26 15.00 -16.72
N CYS A 186 -11.70 15.01 -17.99
CA CYS A 186 -12.80 14.19 -18.46
C CYS A 186 -12.32 12.83 -18.98
N PHE A 187 -13.20 11.84 -18.95
CA PHE A 187 -12.99 10.56 -19.61
C PHE A 187 -14.31 9.99 -20.15
N LYS A 188 -14.20 9.01 -21.04
CA LYS A 188 -15.36 8.36 -21.66
C LYS A 188 -15.33 6.87 -21.41
N TRP A 189 -16.42 6.31 -20.92
CA TRP A 189 -16.55 4.88 -20.66
C TRP A 189 -17.91 4.36 -21.09
N GLN A 190 -17.93 3.30 -21.91
CA GLN A 190 -19.15 2.69 -22.45
C GLN A 190 -20.13 3.72 -23.05
N SER A 191 -19.61 4.63 -23.88
CA SER A 191 -20.37 5.71 -24.53
C SER A 191 -20.90 6.81 -23.62
N PHE A 192 -20.66 6.75 -22.31
CA PHE A 192 -20.99 7.83 -21.38
C PHE A 192 -19.75 8.64 -21.01
N TYR A 193 -19.97 9.92 -20.73
CA TYR A 193 -18.95 10.85 -20.29
C TYR A 193 -18.94 11.01 -18.78
N TYR A 194 -17.75 11.27 -18.27
CA TYR A 194 -17.48 11.47 -16.86
C TYR A 194 -16.38 12.52 -16.70
N TYR A 195 -16.32 13.17 -15.53
CA TYR A 195 -15.21 14.04 -15.17
C TYR A 195 -14.84 13.90 -13.70
N TYR A 196 -13.55 14.05 -13.40
CA TYR A 196 -13.06 14.08 -12.02
C TYR A 196 -13.19 15.48 -11.44
N VAL A 197 -13.63 15.55 -10.17
CA VAL A 197 -13.64 16.78 -9.37
C VAL A 197 -12.53 16.80 -8.31
N ARG A 198 -11.74 15.73 -8.23
CA ARG A 198 -10.63 15.52 -7.29
C ARG A 198 -9.36 15.13 -8.00
N LEU A 199 -8.21 15.46 -7.41
CA LEU A 199 -6.90 15.08 -7.94
C LEU A 199 -6.86 13.58 -8.31
N THR A 200 -6.16 13.26 -9.39
CA THR A 200 -6.10 11.92 -9.96
C THR A 200 -4.66 11.43 -10.06
N PHE A 201 -4.50 10.10 -10.01
CA PHE A 201 -3.27 9.49 -10.50
C PHE A 201 -3.14 9.74 -12.00
N GLY A 202 -1.96 10.19 -12.42
CA GLY A 202 -1.63 10.50 -13.81
C GLY A 202 -1.35 11.98 -14.06
N CYS A 203 -1.85 12.89 -13.22
CA CYS A 203 -1.61 14.33 -13.36
C CYS A 203 -0.24 14.71 -12.78
N ARG A 204 0.57 15.45 -13.55
CA ARG A 204 1.94 15.85 -13.18
C ARG A 204 2.00 16.65 -11.88
N SER A 205 1.07 17.58 -11.65
CA SER A 205 1.05 18.46 -10.48
C SER A 205 0.42 17.82 -9.24
N SER A 206 -0.39 16.77 -9.39
CA SER A 206 -1.14 16.16 -8.28
C SER A 206 -0.27 15.71 -7.10
N PRO A 207 0.89 15.03 -7.30
CA PRO A 207 1.78 14.68 -6.20
C PRO A 207 2.25 15.89 -5.39
N LYS A 208 2.62 16.99 -6.06
CA LYS A 208 3.12 18.19 -5.38
C LYS A 208 2.06 18.96 -4.64
N ILE A 209 0.88 19.09 -5.24
CA ILE A 209 -0.28 19.68 -4.57
C ILE A 209 -0.60 18.88 -3.30
N PHE A 210 -0.66 17.55 -3.39
CA PHE A 210 -0.97 16.72 -2.22
C PHE A 210 0.12 16.77 -1.16
N ASP A 211 1.40 16.82 -1.54
CA ASP A 211 2.51 16.90 -0.59
C ASP A 211 2.41 18.13 0.33
N THR A 212 1.78 19.23 -0.11
CA THR A 212 1.53 20.39 0.76
C THR A 212 0.66 20.07 1.98
N ILE A 213 -0.31 19.15 1.85
CA ILE A 213 -1.11 18.67 3.00
C ILE A 213 -0.21 17.89 3.94
N SER A 214 0.63 17.01 3.41
CA SER A 214 1.52 16.17 4.21
C SER A 214 2.56 17.00 4.95
N GLN A 215 3.15 18.00 4.31
CA GLN A 215 4.04 18.98 4.92
C GLN A 215 3.35 19.76 6.06
N ALA A 216 2.10 20.20 5.85
CA ALA A 216 1.34 20.89 6.88
C ALA A 216 1.07 19.99 8.10
N ILE A 217 0.72 18.72 7.89
CA ILE A 217 0.52 17.75 8.97
C ILE A 217 1.82 17.53 9.76
N CYS A 218 2.94 17.35 9.06
CA CYS A 218 4.26 17.23 9.71
C CYS A 218 4.60 18.47 10.53
N HIS A 219 4.39 19.67 9.98
CA HIS A 219 4.62 20.92 10.70
C HIS A 219 3.77 21.02 11.98
N ILE A 220 2.47 20.71 11.89
CA ILE A 220 1.56 20.72 13.04
C ILE A 220 2.05 19.73 14.11
N ALA A 221 2.35 18.49 13.70
CA ALA A 221 2.82 17.44 14.61
C ALA A 221 4.10 17.86 15.35
N GLU A 222 5.07 18.42 14.64
CA GLU A 222 6.34 18.87 15.21
C GLU A 222 6.19 20.11 16.11
N LYS A 223 5.53 21.16 15.60
CA LYS A 223 5.51 22.47 16.26
C LYS A 223 4.49 22.56 17.37
N ASN A 224 3.28 22.08 17.14
CA ASN A 224 2.17 22.21 18.09
C ASN A 224 2.14 21.03 19.08
N TYR A 225 2.42 19.81 18.60
CA TYR A 225 2.26 18.59 19.39
C TYR A 225 3.59 17.94 19.84
N LYS A 226 4.74 18.49 19.45
CA LYS A 226 6.09 18.08 19.88
C LYS A 226 6.45 16.64 19.49
N ILE A 227 5.91 16.13 18.39
CA ILE A 227 6.40 14.90 17.76
C ILE A 227 7.80 15.17 17.22
N LYS A 228 8.81 14.47 17.76
CA LYS A 228 10.23 14.78 17.51
C LYS A 228 10.74 14.29 16.16
N ASN A 229 10.33 13.09 15.77
CA ASN A 229 10.78 12.48 14.53
C ASN A 229 9.55 12.00 13.77
N ILE A 230 9.17 12.77 12.75
CA ILE A 230 8.14 12.40 11.80
C ILE A 230 8.74 12.49 10.39
N LEU A 231 8.43 11.50 9.58
CA LEU A 231 8.76 11.45 8.17
C LEU A 231 7.47 11.23 7.39
N HIS A 232 7.39 11.79 6.19
CA HIS A 232 6.31 11.52 5.27
C HIS A 232 6.83 11.22 3.86
N LEU A 233 6.09 10.37 3.15
CA LEU A 233 6.25 10.11 1.74
C LEU A 233 4.86 10.13 1.10
N LEU A 234 4.47 11.30 0.58
CA LEU A 234 3.11 11.55 0.11
C LEU A 234 2.06 11.20 1.17
N ASP A 235 1.32 10.09 1.00
CA ASP A 235 0.23 9.63 1.88
C ASP A 235 0.69 8.74 3.05
N ASP A 236 1.94 8.28 3.04
CA ASP A 236 2.55 7.50 4.11
C ASP A 236 3.25 8.40 5.13
N PHE A 237 2.99 8.18 6.42
CA PHE A 237 3.68 8.84 7.53
C PHE A 237 4.34 7.81 8.43
N LEU A 238 5.49 8.18 8.99
CA LEU A 238 6.25 7.37 9.92
C LEU A 238 6.70 8.23 11.10
N THR A 239 6.27 7.90 12.32
CA THR A 239 6.86 8.44 13.54
C THR A 239 7.82 7.43 14.15
N ILE A 240 8.93 7.94 14.70
CA ILE A 240 9.98 7.12 15.33
C ILE A 240 10.31 7.71 16.69
N ASP A 241 10.02 6.95 17.74
CA ASP A 241 10.21 7.40 19.12
C ASP A 241 11.39 6.69 19.78
N HIS A 242 12.04 7.39 20.71
CA HIS A 242 13.15 6.82 21.48
C HIS A 242 12.63 5.69 22.39
N PRO A 243 13.42 4.64 22.70
CA PRO A 243 12.99 3.54 23.59
C PRO A 243 12.53 3.98 25.00
N SER A 244 12.90 5.18 25.45
CA SER A 244 12.47 5.75 26.74
C SER A 244 11.20 6.59 26.64
N GLU A 245 10.70 6.82 25.43
CA GLU A 245 9.46 7.53 25.17
C GLU A 245 8.31 6.55 25.00
N ASP A 246 7.10 7.03 25.23
CA ASP A 246 5.91 6.22 25.05
C ASP A 246 5.40 6.34 23.61
N GLY A 247 5.70 5.33 22.79
CA GLY A 247 5.24 5.26 21.39
C GLY A 247 3.71 5.27 21.27
N GLU A 248 2.97 4.77 22.26
CA GLU A 248 1.49 4.83 22.27
C GLU A 248 1.02 6.28 22.36
N ARG A 249 1.73 7.11 23.13
CA ARG A 249 1.43 8.54 23.23
C ARG A 249 1.61 9.25 21.89
N SER A 250 2.73 9.00 21.19
CA SER A 250 2.97 9.58 19.87
C SER A 250 1.91 9.14 18.86
N MET A 251 1.53 7.86 18.90
CA MET A 251 0.44 7.34 18.08
C MET A 251 -0.90 8.01 18.38
N ALA A 252 -1.27 8.11 19.66
CA ALA A 252 -2.50 8.75 20.08
C ALA A 252 -2.57 10.24 19.68
N ILE A 253 -1.45 10.95 19.77
CA ILE A 253 -1.33 12.34 19.33
C ILE A 253 -1.55 12.45 17.82
N MET A 254 -0.86 11.63 17.02
CA MET A 254 -1.04 11.63 15.56
C MET A 254 -2.49 11.31 15.16
N MET A 255 -3.08 10.28 15.78
CA MET A 255 -4.49 9.94 15.55
C MET A 255 -5.45 11.06 15.97
N THR A 256 -5.10 11.83 17.00
CA THR A 256 -5.86 13.01 17.44
C THR A 256 -5.77 14.15 16.42
N ILE A 257 -4.57 14.42 15.87
CA ILE A 257 -4.38 15.41 14.80
C ILE A 257 -5.24 15.05 13.60
N PHE A 258 -5.11 13.82 13.10
CA PHE A 258 -5.91 13.35 11.95
C PHE A 258 -7.42 13.46 12.22
N LYS A 259 -7.88 13.06 13.41
CA LYS A 259 -9.30 13.17 13.79
C LYS A 259 -9.75 14.63 13.87
N ARG A 260 -8.96 15.52 14.47
CA ARG A 260 -9.28 16.95 14.62
C ARG A 260 -9.38 17.66 13.27
N LEU A 261 -8.48 17.32 12.35
CA LEU A 261 -8.46 17.83 10.99
C LEU A 261 -9.41 17.09 10.04
N ASN A 262 -10.13 16.07 10.53
CA ASN A 262 -11.00 15.20 9.73
C ASN A 262 -10.29 14.56 8.51
N ILE A 263 -9.02 14.18 8.67
CA ILE A 263 -8.24 13.49 7.65
C ILE A 263 -8.62 11.99 7.67
N PRO A 264 -9.01 11.39 6.54
CA PRO A 264 -9.40 9.98 6.49
C PRO A 264 -8.16 9.07 6.55
N ILE A 265 -8.13 8.15 7.51
CA ILE A 265 -7.00 7.21 7.69
C ILE A 265 -7.39 5.80 7.26
N ALA A 266 -6.49 5.11 6.56
CA ALA A 266 -6.61 3.69 6.28
C ALA A 266 -6.26 2.86 7.53
N LYS A 267 -7.21 2.73 8.46
CA LYS A 267 -7.02 2.01 9.75
C LYS A 267 -6.40 0.62 9.63
N HIS A 268 -6.66 -0.10 8.53
CA HIS A 268 -6.13 -1.45 8.29
C HIS A 268 -4.65 -1.47 7.86
N LYS A 269 -4.07 -0.31 7.55
CA LYS A 269 -2.66 -0.13 7.22
C LYS A 269 -1.91 0.65 8.29
N THR A 270 -2.62 1.29 9.21
CA THR A 270 -2.02 1.91 10.39
C THR A 270 -1.47 0.82 11.30
N GLU A 271 -0.20 0.93 11.67
CA GLU A 271 0.52 -0.08 12.44
C GLU A 271 1.47 0.63 13.41
N GLY A 272 1.57 0.13 14.63
CA GLY A 272 2.41 0.72 15.67
C GLY A 272 1.67 0.83 17.00
N PRO A 273 2.38 1.21 18.07
CA PRO A 273 3.84 1.30 18.16
C PRO A 273 4.49 -0.09 18.10
N VAL A 274 5.45 -0.28 17.21
CA VAL A 274 6.18 -1.55 17.03
C VAL A 274 7.67 -1.31 16.87
N THR A 275 8.51 -2.21 17.35
CA THR A 275 9.97 -2.13 17.12
C THR A 275 10.38 -2.62 15.73
N CYS A 276 9.41 -3.11 14.96
CA CYS A 276 9.58 -3.49 13.56
C CYS A 276 8.24 -3.48 12.83
N LEU A 277 8.17 -2.75 11.72
CA LEU A 277 7.02 -2.75 10.81
C LEU A 277 6.90 -4.08 10.05
N ASP A 278 5.69 -4.35 9.58
CA ASP A 278 5.15 -5.62 9.05
C ASP A 278 6.06 -6.47 8.15
N TYR A 279 5.67 -7.74 8.02
CA TYR A 279 6.26 -8.70 7.10
C TYR A 279 5.59 -8.60 5.73
N ASP A 280 6.36 -8.56 4.65
CA ASP A 280 5.80 -8.53 3.29
C ASP A 280 4.98 -9.77 2.95
N PHE A 281 5.42 -10.94 3.45
CA PHE A 281 4.80 -12.22 3.15
C PHE A 281 4.72 -13.11 4.38
N GLU A 282 3.62 -13.83 4.48
CA GLU A 282 3.41 -14.87 5.48
C GLU A 282 3.37 -16.25 4.83
N LEU A 283 4.00 -17.21 5.51
CA LEU A 283 4.12 -18.58 5.07
C LEU A 283 3.85 -19.51 6.23
N TYR A 284 3.08 -20.56 6.00
CA TYR A 284 2.70 -21.51 7.03
C TYR A 284 3.40 -22.84 6.76
N THR A 285 4.13 -23.38 7.74
CA THR A 285 4.79 -24.69 7.64
C THR A 285 4.30 -25.61 8.74
N ASP A 286 4.41 -26.91 8.50
CA ASP A 286 4.07 -27.94 9.47
C ASP A 286 4.84 -29.24 9.17
N ALA A 287 5.17 -30.00 10.22
CA ALA A 287 5.81 -31.30 10.12
C ALA A 287 5.05 -32.38 10.89
N ALA A 288 4.61 -33.41 10.17
CA ALA A 288 4.08 -34.63 10.76
C ALA A 288 5.25 -35.61 10.99
N SER A 289 5.63 -35.79 12.26
CA SER A 289 6.86 -36.48 12.68
C SER A 289 7.14 -37.84 12.03
N THR A 290 6.10 -38.62 11.74
CA THR A 290 6.23 -39.96 11.14
C THR A 290 5.86 -40.03 9.65
N ILE A 291 5.32 -38.96 9.08
CA ILE A 291 4.69 -38.99 7.75
C ILE A 291 5.49 -38.13 6.77
N GLY A 292 5.56 -36.83 7.02
CA GLY A 292 6.14 -35.89 6.08
C GLY A 292 6.02 -34.46 6.57
N PHE A 293 6.20 -33.52 5.65
CA PHE A 293 6.21 -32.10 5.94
C PHE A 293 5.55 -31.33 4.81
N GLY A 294 5.04 -30.14 5.12
CA GLY A 294 4.29 -29.33 4.17
C GLY A 294 4.43 -27.84 4.43
N GLY A 295 4.12 -27.07 3.39
CA GLY A 295 4.13 -25.61 3.48
C GLY A 295 3.16 -24.98 2.52
N TYR A 296 2.60 -23.83 2.91
CA TYR A 296 1.65 -23.05 2.13
C TYR A 296 2.06 -21.57 2.07
N PHE A 297 2.08 -21.02 0.86
CA PHE A 297 2.47 -19.65 0.56
C PHE A 297 1.64 -19.09 -0.61
N GLN A 298 0.74 -18.15 -0.34
CA GLN A 298 -0.02 -17.42 -1.37
C GLN A 298 -0.62 -18.31 -2.49
N GLY A 299 -1.27 -19.41 -2.11
CA GLY A 299 -1.87 -20.36 -3.06
C GLY A 299 -0.89 -21.37 -3.68
N LYS A 300 0.42 -21.18 -3.49
CA LYS A 300 1.45 -22.19 -3.73
C LYS A 300 1.59 -23.08 -2.51
N TRP A 301 1.86 -24.36 -2.72
CA TRP A 301 2.06 -25.32 -1.64
C TRP A 301 3.06 -26.39 -2.04
N PHE A 302 3.66 -27.01 -1.04
CA PHE A 302 4.40 -28.25 -1.19
C PHE A 302 4.01 -29.23 -0.07
N SER A 303 4.18 -30.52 -0.37
CA SER A 303 3.96 -31.62 0.57
C SER A 303 4.86 -32.76 0.11
N SER A 304 5.70 -33.28 1.01
CA SER A 304 6.63 -34.36 0.67
C SER A 304 6.89 -35.26 1.87
N TYR A 305 7.22 -36.51 1.57
CA TYR A 305 7.53 -37.51 2.59
C TYR A 305 8.92 -37.23 3.13
N TRP A 306 9.17 -37.67 4.37
CA TRP A 306 10.53 -37.63 4.90
C TRP A 306 11.48 -38.44 4.00
N PRO A 307 12.66 -37.91 3.64
CA PRO A 307 13.63 -38.65 2.85
C PRO A 307 14.03 -39.95 3.57
N VAL A 308 14.14 -41.06 2.83
CA VAL A 308 14.39 -42.42 3.38
C VAL A 308 15.73 -42.55 4.13
N ASN A 309 16.66 -41.60 3.94
CA ASN A 309 17.96 -41.55 4.63
C ASN A 309 18.00 -40.59 5.83
N LEU A 310 16.92 -39.83 6.07
CA LEU A 310 16.71 -39.04 7.28
C LEU A 310 16.22 -39.82 8.54
N PRO A 311 15.62 -41.03 8.48
CA PRO A 311 14.96 -41.66 9.64
C PRO A 311 15.89 -42.10 10.77
N THR A 312 17.19 -42.30 10.53
CA THR A 312 18.17 -42.51 11.61
C THR A 312 18.36 -41.28 12.49
N LEU A 313 17.85 -40.11 12.06
CA LEU A 313 17.73 -38.92 12.88
C LEU A 313 16.36 -38.82 13.56
N THR A 314 15.25 -39.35 13.02
CA THR A 314 13.90 -39.09 13.58
C THR A 314 13.62 -39.76 14.92
N GLU A 315 14.30 -40.86 15.26
CA GLU A 315 14.16 -41.50 16.58
C GLU A 315 14.84 -40.71 17.71
N ASN A 316 15.77 -39.78 17.38
CA ASN A 316 16.52 -38.95 18.33
C ASN A 316 16.51 -37.43 17.98
N SER A 317 15.75 -37.01 16.98
CA SER A 317 15.70 -35.60 16.55
C SER A 317 14.75 -34.82 17.42
N SER A 318 15.17 -33.63 17.82
CA SER A 318 14.26 -32.73 18.52
C SER A 318 13.12 -32.32 17.58
N MET A 319 11.92 -32.17 18.13
CA MET A 319 10.77 -31.64 17.38
C MET A 319 11.10 -30.34 16.64
N ALA A 320 12.01 -29.52 17.20
CA ALA A 320 12.46 -28.28 16.56
C ALA A 320 13.24 -28.51 15.25
N PHE A 321 13.94 -29.63 15.09
CA PHE A 321 14.58 -29.97 13.83
C PHE A 321 13.54 -30.28 12.74
N LEU A 322 12.54 -31.09 13.08
CA LEU A 322 11.47 -31.48 12.15
C LEU A 322 10.67 -30.26 11.69
N GLU A 323 10.41 -29.34 12.60
CA GLU A 323 9.66 -28.11 12.32
C GLU A 323 10.49 -27.03 11.62
N LEU A 324 11.81 -27.01 11.81
CA LEU A 324 12.69 -26.11 11.04
C LEU A 324 12.89 -26.59 9.59
N TYR A 325 12.86 -27.89 9.35
CA TYR A 325 13.08 -28.46 8.02
C TYR A 325 12.15 -27.89 6.92
N PRO A 326 10.80 -27.85 7.07
CA PRO A 326 9.92 -27.28 6.05
C PRO A 326 10.13 -25.78 5.86
N ILE A 327 10.60 -25.04 6.87
CA ILE A 327 10.98 -23.62 6.72
C ILE A 327 12.18 -23.49 5.76
N VAL A 328 13.20 -24.34 5.91
CA VAL A 328 14.35 -24.35 4.99
C VAL A 328 13.94 -24.76 3.58
N VAL A 329 13.10 -25.78 3.45
CA VAL A 329 12.59 -26.22 2.13
C VAL A 329 11.81 -25.09 1.46
N ALA A 330 10.93 -24.42 2.19
CA ALA A 330 10.19 -23.26 1.68
C ALA A 330 11.14 -22.17 1.16
N ALA A 331 12.20 -21.85 1.91
CA ALA A 331 13.20 -20.89 1.49
C ALA A 331 13.97 -21.32 0.23
N LEU A 332 14.35 -22.59 0.12
CA LEU A 332 15.02 -23.10 -1.08
C LEU A 332 14.11 -23.09 -2.31
N LEU A 333 12.83 -23.42 -2.15
CA LEU A 333 11.86 -23.45 -3.24
C LEU A 333 11.44 -22.04 -3.70
N TRP A 334 11.24 -21.12 -2.77
CA TRP A 334 10.59 -19.83 -3.05
C TRP A 334 11.45 -18.61 -2.74
N GLY A 335 12.66 -18.77 -2.19
CA GLY A 335 13.56 -17.67 -1.82
C GLY A 335 13.84 -16.70 -2.96
N HIS A 336 13.98 -17.20 -4.19
CA HIS A 336 14.18 -16.38 -5.39
C HIS A 336 12.98 -15.46 -5.73
N LEU A 337 11.80 -15.68 -5.13
CA LEU A 337 10.61 -14.85 -5.28
C LEU A 337 10.53 -13.75 -4.21
N TRP A 338 11.42 -13.77 -3.23
CA TRP A 338 11.45 -12.87 -2.09
C TRP A 338 12.51 -11.75 -2.10
N PRO A 339 13.11 -11.31 -3.23
CA PRO A 339 14.06 -10.21 -3.20
C PRO A 339 13.52 -8.94 -2.53
N CYS A 340 14.29 -8.43 -1.56
CA CYS A 340 13.98 -7.29 -0.71
C CYS A 340 12.68 -7.44 0.09
N LYS A 341 12.31 -8.68 0.46
CA LYS A 341 11.10 -8.97 1.23
C LYS A 341 11.42 -9.47 2.63
N LYS A 342 10.51 -9.20 3.56
CA LYS A 342 10.52 -9.76 4.90
C LYS A 342 9.49 -10.87 5.04
N ILE A 343 9.94 -12.08 5.29
CA ILE A 343 9.13 -13.29 5.33
C ILE A 343 8.85 -13.68 6.77
N LEU A 344 7.58 -13.93 7.09
CA LEU A 344 7.15 -14.49 8.36
C LEU A 344 6.80 -15.96 8.19
N PHE A 345 7.53 -16.83 8.90
CA PHE A 345 7.23 -18.25 9.00
C PHE A 345 6.33 -18.50 10.22
N TRP A 346 5.11 -18.98 9.98
CA TRP A 346 4.22 -19.52 10.99
C TRP A 346 4.52 -21.01 11.17
N CYS A 347 4.90 -21.39 12.40
CA CYS A 347 5.27 -22.74 12.80
C CYS A 347 4.62 -23.05 14.15
N ASP A 348 4.25 -24.30 14.40
CA ASP A 348 3.55 -24.72 15.62
C ASP A 348 4.50 -25.05 16.78
N ASN A 349 5.80 -24.85 16.60
CA ASN A 349 6.83 -25.19 17.57
C ASN A 349 7.58 -23.94 18.07
N GLU A 350 7.35 -23.60 19.35
CA GLU A 350 7.99 -22.44 19.98
C GLU A 350 9.52 -22.53 20.03
N ALA A 351 10.09 -23.74 20.14
CA ALA A 351 11.53 -23.91 20.14
C ALA A 351 12.14 -23.56 18.77
N THR A 352 11.51 -23.98 17.67
CA THR A 352 11.86 -23.55 16.30
C THR A 352 11.80 -22.04 16.16
N VAL A 353 10.70 -21.42 16.64
CA VAL A 353 10.54 -19.96 16.61
C VAL A 353 11.68 -19.26 17.36
N ALA A 354 12.03 -19.74 18.55
CA ALA A 354 13.13 -19.19 19.33
C ALA A 354 14.49 -19.35 18.64
N ILE A 355 14.73 -20.49 17.98
CA ILE A 355 15.96 -20.76 17.22
C ILE A 355 16.07 -19.81 16.04
N VAL A 356 15.01 -19.66 15.23
CA VAL A 356 14.98 -18.77 14.07
C VAL A 356 15.24 -17.32 14.49
N ARG A 357 14.55 -16.83 15.53
CA ARG A 357 14.72 -15.46 16.02
C ARG A 357 16.11 -15.18 16.61
N LYS A 358 16.70 -16.15 17.31
CA LYS A 358 18.04 -16.01 17.89
C LYS A 358 19.16 -16.24 16.88
N GLY A 359 18.87 -16.88 15.75
CA GLY A 359 19.85 -17.30 14.76
C GLY A 359 20.80 -18.40 15.25
N ARG A 360 20.52 -19.05 16.39
CA ARG A 360 21.44 -20.03 17.02
C ARG A 360 20.73 -21.11 17.83
N SER A 361 21.36 -22.28 17.88
CA SER A 361 20.97 -23.45 18.68
C SER A 361 22.22 -24.16 19.21
N LYS A 362 22.09 -24.90 20.31
CA LYS A 362 23.16 -25.79 20.81
C LYS A 362 23.30 -27.06 19.97
N CYS A 363 22.25 -27.44 19.23
CA CYS A 363 22.24 -28.63 18.40
C CYS A 363 22.89 -28.34 17.04
N LEU A 364 23.93 -29.12 16.68
CA LEU A 364 24.69 -28.94 15.44
C LEU A 364 23.84 -29.19 14.18
N GLU A 365 22.94 -30.18 14.21
CA GLU A 365 22.08 -30.50 13.06
C GLU A 365 21.08 -29.37 12.77
N ILE A 366 20.49 -28.78 13.80
CA ILE A 366 19.67 -27.57 13.67
C ILE A 366 20.50 -26.41 13.11
N MET A 367 21.76 -26.27 13.55
CA MET A 367 22.62 -25.21 13.03
C MET A 367 23.00 -25.41 11.56
N LYS A 368 23.05 -26.64 11.04
CA LYS A 368 23.20 -26.88 9.60
C LYS A 368 22.01 -26.33 8.82
N LEU A 369 20.78 -26.61 9.29
CA LEU A 369 19.55 -26.06 8.70
C LEU A 369 19.50 -24.53 8.79
N MET A 370 19.83 -23.95 9.95
CA MET A 370 19.88 -22.50 10.12
C MET A 370 20.91 -21.85 9.18
N ARG A 371 22.08 -22.46 8.98
CA ARG A 371 23.08 -21.94 8.02
C ARG A 371 22.55 -21.97 6.58
N GLN A 372 21.86 -23.03 6.19
CA GLN A 372 21.22 -23.11 4.87
C GLN A 372 20.14 -22.03 4.69
N LEU A 373 19.29 -21.84 5.69
CA LEU A 373 18.27 -20.79 5.68
C LEU A 373 18.91 -19.40 5.56
N THR A 374 19.91 -19.10 6.39
CA THR A 374 20.62 -17.81 6.35
C THR A 374 21.38 -17.60 5.04
N TRP A 375 22.00 -18.64 4.48
CA TRP A 375 22.67 -18.56 3.19
C TRP A 375 21.67 -18.27 2.07
N CYS A 376 20.53 -18.96 2.06
CA CYS A 376 19.46 -18.74 1.09
C CYS A 376 18.91 -17.31 1.18
N ALA A 377 18.71 -16.81 2.41
CA ALA A 377 18.30 -15.43 2.68
C ALA A 377 19.29 -14.40 2.14
N ALA A 378 20.59 -14.62 2.37
CA ALA A 378 21.64 -13.75 1.84
C ALA A 378 21.72 -13.81 0.30
N GLN A 379 21.65 -15.01 -0.28
CA GLN A 379 21.74 -15.22 -1.73
C GLN A 379 20.60 -14.54 -2.50
N PHE A 380 19.36 -14.63 -1.99
CA PHE A 380 18.19 -14.07 -2.64
C PHE A 380 17.76 -12.71 -2.06
N ASN A 381 18.55 -12.15 -1.14
CA ASN A 381 18.33 -10.86 -0.50
C ASN A 381 16.94 -10.73 0.16
N PHE A 382 16.57 -11.68 1.02
CA PHE A 382 15.35 -11.60 1.84
C PHE A 382 15.67 -11.66 3.32
N HIS A 383 14.78 -11.09 4.14
CA HIS A 383 14.82 -11.17 5.59
C HIS A 383 13.75 -12.14 6.07
N PHE A 384 13.99 -12.82 7.19
CA PHE A 384 13.02 -13.76 7.74
C PHE A 384 12.87 -13.66 9.26
N SER A 385 11.72 -14.09 9.75
CA SER A 385 11.43 -14.31 11.16
C SER A 385 10.43 -15.45 11.30
N ALA A 386 10.19 -15.89 12.53
CA ALA A 386 9.16 -16.86 12.82
C ALA A 386 8.22 -16.39 13.93
N LYS A 387 6.96 -16.85 13.89
CA LYS A 387 5.95 -16.70 14.95
C LYS A 387 5.27 -18.06 15.19
N HIS A 388 4.90 -18.29 16.44
CA HIS A 388 4.17 -19.49 16.82
C HIS A 388 2.71 -19.38 16.38
N VAL A 389 2.17 -20.45 15.78
CA VAL A 389 0.74 -20.61 15.50
C VAL A 389 0.25 -21.89 16.18
N PRO A 390 -0.84 -21.86 16.96
CA PRO A 390 -1.41 -23.09 17.52
C PRO A 390 -1.79 -24.09 16.42
N GLY A 391 -1.42 -25.36 16.55
CA GLY A 391 -1.63 -26.38 15.50
C GLY A 391 -3.09 -26.52 15.03
N HIS A 392 -4.08 -26.32 15.91
CA HIS A 392 -5.51 -26.34 15.55
C HIS A 392 -5.92 -25.19 14.60
N ILE A 393 -5.13 -24.12 14.54
CA ILE A 393 -5.28 -22.97 13.62
C ILE A 393 -4.50 -23.22 12.33
N ASN A 394 -3.38 -23.95 12.38
CA ASN A 394 -2.49 -24.26 11.24
C ASN A 394 -3.04 -25.38 10.32
N GLN A 395 -4.35 -25.41 10.08
CA GLN A 395 -5.03 -26.55 9.47
C GLN A 395 -4.60 -26.84 8.02
N ILE A 396 -4.20 -25.81 7.28
CA ILE A 396 -3.77 -25.95 5.88
C ILE A 396 -2.44 -26.72 5.84
N SER A 397 -1.44 -26.26 6.58
CA SER A 397 -0.13 -26.89 6.59
C SER A 397 -0.15 -28.24 7.29
N ASP A 398 -0.97 -28.44 8.34
CA ASP A 398 -1.23 -29.76 8.95
C ASP A 398 -1.86 -30.76 7.97
N ALA A 399 -2.82 -30.31 7.14
CA ALA A 399 -3.38 -31.18 6.11
C ALA A 399 -2.32 -31.54 5.04
N LEU A 400 -1.41 -30.62 4.72
CA LEU A 400 -0.33 -30.85 3.75
C LEU A 400 0.76 -31.78 4.32
N SER A 401 1.18 -31.62 5.57
CA SER A 401 2.21 -32.46 6.20
C SER A 401 1.75 -33.91 6.36
N ARG A 402 0.43 -34.13 6.50
CA ARG A 402 -0.21 -35.45 6.63
C ARG A 402 -0.80 -36.01 5.33
N PHE A 403 -0.58 -35.36 4.19
CA PHE A 403 -1.14 -35.75 2.88
C PHE A 403 -2.67 -35.88 2.82
N GLN A 404 -3.39 -35.13 3.67
CA GLN A 404 -4.85 -35.14 3.73
C GLN A 404 -5.45 -34.23 2.65
N MET A 405 -5.22 -34.57 1.37
CA MET A 405 -5.54 -33.70 0.23
C MET A 405 -7.05 -33.39 0.11
N THR A 406 -7.91 -34.32 0.51
CA THR A 406 -9.37 -34.10 0.58
C THR A 406 -9.75 -33.06 1.62
N ARG A 407 -9.05 -33.03 2.77
CA ARG A 407 -9.25 -32.01 3.81
C ARG A 407 -8.70 -30.67 3.32
N PHE A 408 -7.46 -30.65 2.79
CA PHE A 408 -6.84 -29.45 2.22
C PHE A 408 -7.73 -28.74 1.19
N ARG A 409 -8.30 -29.49 0.23
CA ARG A 409 -9.18 -28.92 -0.80
C ARG A 409 -10.50 -28.34 -0.29
N LYS A 410 -10.95 -28.78 0.89
CA LYS A 410 -12.16 -28.27 1.56
C LYS A 410 -11.86 -27.09 2.49
N LEU A 411 -10.62 -26.92 2.91
CA LEU A 411 -10.22 -25.79 3.73
C LEU A 411 -10.29 -24.52 2.88
N PRO A 412 -10.91 -23.45 3.38
CA PRO A 412 -10.91 -22.20 2.65
C PRO A 412 -9.46 -21.72 2.53
N PRO A 413 -8.99 -21.26 1.35
CA PRO A 413 -7.66 -20.64 1.20
C PRO A 413 -7.51 -19.33 2.01
N ARG A 414 -8.57 -18.95 2.74
CA ARG A 414 -8.80 -17.69 3.43
C ARG A 414 -8.17 -17.69 4.82
N GLN A 415 -6.85 -17.51 4.89
CA GLN A 415 -6.27 -16.60 5.89
C GLN A 415 -5.79 -15.28 5.25
N SER A 416 -5.96 -15.09 3.94
CA SER A 416 -5.85 -13.77 3.30
C SER A 416 -7.00 -13.55 2.31
N ARG A 417 -7.53 -12.33 2.28
CA ARG A 417 -8.68 -11.90 1.48
C ARG A 417 -8.31 -11.91 -0.01
N THR A 418 -8.74 -12.92 -0.78
CA THR A 418 -9.28 -12.88 -2.17
C THR A 418 -9.25 -14.29 -2.79
N LEU A 419 -10.29 -14.64 -3.55
CA LEU A 419 -10.46 -15.92 -4.25
C LEU A 419 -9.58 -16.01 -5.50
N ILE A 420 -8.67 -16.99 -5.58
CA ILE A 420 -8.04 -17.43 -6.83
C ILE A 420 -7.98 -18.97 -6.81
N TYR A 421 -8.35 -19.59 -7.94
CA TYR A 421 -8.30 -21.03 -8.16
C TYR A 421 -6.84 -21.54 -8.16
N ALA A 422 -6.61 -22.67 -7.49
CA ALA A 422 -5.30 -23.29 -7.34
C ALA A 422 -4.72 -23.77 -8.70
N PRO A 423 -3.43 -23.47 -9.01
CA PRO A 423 -2.70 -24.20 -10.03
C PRO A 423 -2.01 -25.45 -9.46
N VAL A 424 -1.60 -26.29 -10.40
CA VAL A 424 -1.17 -27.68 -10.31
C VAL A 424 0.15 -27.88 -9.53
N CYS A 425 0.24 -29.03 -8.86
CA CYS A 425 1.41 -29.61 -8.20
C CYS A 425 2.70 -29.41 -9.02
N GLN A 426 3.70 -28.70 -8.48
CA GLN A 426 5.07 -28.84 -8.97
C GLN A 426 5.66 -30.08 -8.31
N LYS A 427 5.98 -31.09 -9.13
CA LYS A 427 6.74 -32.28 -8.74
C LYS A 427 8.19 -31.92 -8.50
#